data_AF-A0A1Q7PN11-F1
#
_entry.id   AF-A0A1Q7PN11-F1
#
_cell.length_a   1.000
_cell.length_b   1.000
_cell.length_c   1.000
_cell.angle_alpha   90.00
_cell.angle_beta   90.00
_cell.angle_gamma   90.00
#
_symmetry.space_group_name_H-M   'P 1'
#
loop_
_entity.id
_entity.type
_entity.pdbx_description
1 polymer ?
#
loop_
_entity_poly.entity_id
_entity_poly.type
_entity_poly.pdbx_seq_one_letter_code
_entity_poly.pdbx_strand_id
1 'polypeptide(L)' 'MNGLELCEKMLMIDINVKVCFMTSGVVSREALREIYPAVSLGCFINKPVTIDYLVNRIMAELD' A
#
# COMPACT_ATOMS: atom_id res chain seq x y z
N MET A 1 -15.98 -1.07 5.00
CA MET A 1 -14.78 -1.73 4.48
C MET A 1 -13.90 -0.68 3.83
N ASN A 2 -12.75 -0.38 4.42
CA ASN A 2 -11.75 0.55 3.85
C ASN A 2 -10.60 -0.22 3.16
N GLY A 3 -9.68 0.50 2.52
CA GLY A 3 -8.56 -0.13 1.79
C GLY A 3 -7.56 -0.88 2.68
N LEU A 4 -7.42 -0.51 3.94
CA LEU A 4 -6.55 -1.17 4.91
C LEU A 4 -7.18 -2.46 5.44
N GLU A 5 -8.47 -2.42 5.80
CA GLU A 5 -9.25 -3.60 6.19
C GLU A 5 -9.30 -4.65 5.07
N LEU A 6 -9.34 -4.21 3.81
CA LEU A 6 -9.24 -5.11 2.66
C LEU A 6 -7.85 -5.76 2.59
N CYS A 7 -6.78 -4.98 2.79
CA CYS A 7 -5.42 -5.48 2.79
C CYS A 7 -5.20 -6.54 3.88
N GLU A 8 -5.70 -6.31 5.11
CA GLU A 8 -5.64 -7.32 6.17
C GLU A 8 -6.33 -8.62 5.75
N LYS A 9 -7.54 -8.54 5.20
CA LYS A 9 -8.26 -9.73 4.72
C LYS A 9 -7.54 -10.45 3.59
N MET A 10 -6.90 -9.72 2.68
CA MET A 10 -6.08 -10.33 1.61
C MET A 10 -4.85 -11.04 2.18
N LEU A 11 -4.16 -10.43 3.15
CA LEU A 11 -2.98 -11.00 3.81
C LEU A 11 -3.33 -12.22 4.68
N MET A 12 -4.55 -12.28 5.23
CA MET A 12 -5.06 -13.47 5.92
C MET A 12 -5.29 -14.66 4.97
N ILE A 13 -5.53 -14.39 3.68
CA ILE A 13 -5.73 -15.43 2.66
C ILE A 13 -4.39 -15.85 2.06
N ASP A 14 -3.54 -14.88 1.70
CA ASP A 14 -2.21 -15.11 1.15
C ASP A 14 -1.23 -14.03 1.62
N ILE A 15 -0.21 -14.46 2.37
CA ILE A 15 0.82 -13.59 2.93
C ILE A 15 1.77 -13.02 1.85
N ASN A 16 1.79 -13.59 0.65
CA ASN A 16 2.69 -13.18 -0.43
C ASN A 16 2.13 -12.05 -1.30
N VAL A 17 0.91 -11.58 -1.02
CA VAL A 17 0.29 -10.49 -1.76
C VAL A 17 1.11 -9.21 -1.58
N LYS A 18 1.63 -8.68 -2.69
CA LYS A 18 2.29 -7.37 -2.73
C LYS A 18 1.22 -6.27 -2.85
N VAL A 19 1.26 -5.26 -1.98
CA VAL A 19 0.24 -4.20 -1.92
C VAL A 19 0.87 -2.81 -2.03
N CYS A 20 0.36 -2.00 -2.95
CA CYS A 20 0.67 -0.58 -3.08
C CYS A 20 -0.54 0.29 -2.74
N PHE A 21 -0.42 1.13 -1.72
CA PHE A 21 -1.46 2.08 -1.35
C PHE A 21 -1.35 3.36 -2.15
N MET A 22 -2.46 3.83 -2.72
CA MET A 22 -2.52 5.14 -3.36
C MET A 22 -3.31 6.13 -2.51
N THR A 23 -2.74 7.28 -2.19
CA THR A 23 -3.38 8.30 -1.34
C THR A 23 -3.29 9.69 -1.95
N SER A 24 -4.30 10.54 -1.77
CA SER A 24 -4.30 11.96 -2.19
C SER A 24 -3.97 12.93 -1.06
N GLY A 25 -3.67 12.42 0.13
CA GLY A 25 -3.35 13.22 1.31
C GLY A 25 -2.07 12.77 2.00
N VAL A 26 -1.57 13.59 2.91
CA VAL A 26 -0.45 13.23 3.77
C VAL A 26 -0.94 12.19 4.77
N VAL A 27 -0.42 10.98 4.68
CA VAL A 27 -0.76 9.89 5.61
C VAL A 27 0.46 9.58 6.45
N SER A 28 0.33 9.60 7.78
CA SER A 28 1.39 9.13 8.66
C SER A 28 1.47 7.61 8.56
N ARG A 29 2.57 7.11 8.02
CA ARG A 29 2.83 5.67 7.93
C ARG A 29 3.02 5.07 9.31
N GLU A 30 3.51 5.86 10.26
CA GLU A 30 3.74 5.49 11.64
C GLU A 30 2.41 5.22 12.34
N ALA A 31 1.46 6.16 12.26
CA ALA A 31 0.12 5.98 12.80
C ALA A 31 -0.61 4.78 12.15
N LEU A 32 -0.44 4.58 10.84
CA LEU A 32 -1.03 3.42 10.16
C LEU A 32 -0.42 2.10 10.61
N ARG A 33 0.88 2.04 10.90
CA ARG A 33 1.55 0.83 11.42
C ARG A 33 1.08 0.47 12.83
N GLU A 34 0.78 1.46 13.66
CA GLU A 34 0.23 1.23 15.00
C GLU A 34 -1.17 0.62 14.94
N ILE A 35 -2.01 1.10 14.02
CA ILE A 35 -3.39 0.63 13.87
C ILE A 35 -3.43 -0.72 13.11
N TYR A 36 -2.57 -0.91 12.11
CA TYR A 36 -2.55 -2.06 11.21
C TYR A 36 -1.16 -2.71 11.14
N PRO A 37 -0.69 -3.35 12.23
CA PRO A 37 0.67 -3.86 12.32
C PRO A 37 0.95 -5.04 11.37
N ALA A 38 -0.09 -5.78 10.97
CA ALA A 38 0.01 -6.89 10.04
C ALA A 38 0.15 -6.44 8.57
N VAL A 39 -0.18 -5.18 8.26
CA VAL A 39 -0.10 -4.65 6.91
C VAL A 39 1.32 -4.20 6.61
N SER A 40 1.96 -4.83 5.63
CA SER A 40 3.24 -4.36 5.12
C SER A 40 3.03 -3.06 4.32
N LEU A 41 3.18 -1.93 5.00
CA LEU A 41 2.98 -0.57 4.49
C LEU A 41 4.17 -0.08 3.63
N GLY A 42 4.79 -0.97 2.85
CA GLY A 42 6.04 -0.72 2.12
C GLY A 42 5.89 0.19 0.91
N CYS A 43 4.77 0.10 0.18
CA CYS A 43 4.55 0.86 -1.04
C CYS A 43 3.40 1.87 -0.88
N PHE A 44 3.76 3.16 -0.92
CA PHE A 44 2.81 4.28 -0.92
C PHE A 44 3.03 5.18 -2.14
N ILE A 45 1.94 5.48 -2.84
CA ILE A 45 1.90 6.29 -4.05
C ILE A 45 1.02 7.51 -3.76
N ASN A 46 1.64 8.69 -3.71
CA ASN A 46 0.91 9.93 -3.52
C ASN A 46 0.31 10.41 -4.85
N LYS A 47 -0.95 10.84 -4.80
CA LYS A 47 -1.65 11.49 -5.91
C LYS A 47 -1.51 13.01 -5.79
N PRO A 48 -1.46 13.73 -6.92
CA PRO A 48 -1.46 13.21 -8.30
C PRO A 48 -0.13 12.54 -8.67
N VAL A 49 -0.19 11.57 -9.58
CA VAL A 49 0.94 10.75 -10.02
C VAL A 49 0.93 10.66 -11.55
N THR A 50 2.10 10.71 -12.19
CA THR A 50 2.23 10.47 -13.63
C THR A 50 2.17 8.97 -13.94
N ILE A 51 1.74 8.61 -15.15
CA ILE A 51 1.67 7.20 -15.58
C ILE A 51 3.06 6.56 -15.51
N ASP A 52 4.10 7.26 -15.97
CA ASP A 52 5.47 6.73 -15.96
C ASP A 52 5.97 6.44 -14.54
N TYR A 53 5.71 7.34 -13.58
CA TYR A 53 6.05 7.11 -12.19
C TYR A 53 5.27 5.90 -11.62
N LEU A 54 3.98 5.81 -11.92
CA LEU A 54 3.13 4.70 -11.45
C LEU A 54 3.67 3.35 -11.95
N VAL A 55 3.95 3.25 -13.25
CA VAL A 55 4.46 2.02 -13.87
C VAL A 55 5.82 1.65 -13.26
N ASN A 56 6.76 2.60 -13.21
CA ASN A 56 8.09 2.35 -12.65
C ASN A 56 8.03 1.90 -11.18
N ARG A 57 7.15 2.52 -10.38
CA ARG A 57 7.00 2.16 -8.97
C ARG A 57 6.42 0.76 -8.78
N ILE A 58 5.43 0.38 -9.60
CA ILE A 58 4.83 -0.95 -9.55
C ILE A 58 5.85 -2.01 -9.98
N MET A 59 6.60 -1.78 -11.06
CA MET A 59 7.60 -2.73 -11.54
C MET A 59 8.70 -2.98 -10.49
N ALA A 60 9.17 -1.93 -9.82
CA ALA A 60 10.16 -2.05 -8.74
C ALA A 60 9.69 -2.86 -7.52
N GLU A 61 8.38 -3.03 -7.33
CA GLU A 61 7.83 -3.90 -6.31
C GLU A 61 7.64 -5.33 -6.81
N LEU A 62 7.57 -5.57 -8.12
CA LEU A 62 7.35 -6.90 -8.70
C LEU A 62 8.64 -7.71 -8.83
N ASP A 63 9.77 -7.05 -9.04
CA ASP A 63 11.13 -7.63 -8.96
C ASP A 63 11.43 -8.23 -7.57
#